data_AF-A0A937RAE0-F1
#
_entry.id   AF-A0A937RAE0-F1
#
_cell.length_a   1.000
_cell.length_b   1.000
_cell.length_c   1.000
_cell.angle_alpha   90.00
_cell.angle_beta   90.00
_cell.angle_gamma   90.00
#
_symmetry.space_group_name_H-M   'P 1'
#
loop_
_entity.id
_entity.type
_entity.pdbx_description
1 polymer ?
#
loop_
_entity_poly.entity_id
_entity_poly.type
_entity_poly.pdbx_seq_one_letter_code
_entity_poly.pdbx_strand_id
1 'polypeptide(L)'
;MKAAAVFLAALAATSLAVAAEQPVRHDRGRMQPMHQAWGQGSYRYRLNPFDIARRLVDLTDEQKGAVSKLQQQRQDDYRKQMAEAGRQLDKKFALLVVEIVGAENKGVYEKVLAAIAERDAAIEAARVEALAALQKLREPRDDDAQPYRYGSFIPRRKQDIIRTLIQLSDEQKTKIDGIRRDSYTLLREAMRDIPRPDDWRNEEARRQYSEAIRKAREDIETTTAQAMADALTDTQKKTYEAAQTIVDAHDKKVKDAEVACDKKLTELLGKEKFEALTRPQRPTRPDRGPRPAPEKKATEF
;
A
#
# COMPACT_ATOMS: atom_id res chain seq x y z
N MET A 1 6.90 12.04 -64.05
CA MET A 1 6.88 10.71 -64.70
C MET A 1 7.98 9.89 -64.05
N LYS A 2 7.60 8.90 -63.21
CA LYS A 2 7.66 7.46 -63.52
C LYS A 2 9.10 7.01 -63.83
N ALA A 3 9.83 6.40 -62.90
CA ALA A 3 9.69 5.04 -62.33
C ALA A 3 10.62 4.04 -63.02
N ALA A 4 11.38 3.29 -62.21
CA ALA A 4 11.74 1.86 -62.32
C ALA A 4 13.11 1.67 -61.63
N ALA A 5 13.21 0.99 -60.47
CA ALA A 5 13.11 -0.48 -60.29
C ALA A 5 14.37 -1.17 -60.89
N VAL A 6 15.07 -2.15 -60.27
CA VAL A 6 14.60 -3.30 -59.48
C VAL A 6 15.85 -4.10 -59.01
N PHE A 7 15.79 -4.68 -57.80
CA PHE A 7 16.36 -5.98 -57.36
C PHE A 7 17.89 -6.18 -57.22
N LEU A 8 18.46 -7.14 -56.47
CA LEU A 8 18.12 -8.08 -55.39
C LEU A 8 19.37 -9.00 -55.26
N ALA A 9 19.81 -9.36 -54.04
CA ALA A 9 20.58 -10.57 -53.63
C ALA A 9 21.52 -10.22 -52.45
N ALA A 10 21.25 -10.68 -51.22
CA ALA A 10 21.46 -12.03 -50.68
C ALA A 10 22.95 -12.43 -50.60
N LEU A 11 23.47 -12.49 -49.38
CA LEU A 11 24.61 -13.34 -49.04
C LEU A 11 24.52 -13.74 -47.56
N ALA A 12 24.17 -15.01 -47.36
CA ALA A 12 24.35 -15.74 -46.12
C ALA A 12 25.79 -16.25 -46.05
N ALA A 13 26.38 -16.24 -44.86
CA ALA A 13 27.43 -17.19 -44.49
C ALA A 13 27.38 -17.44 -42.97
N THR A 14 27.15 -18.70 -42.66
CA THR A 14 27.02 -19.38 -41.37
C THR A 14 28.38 -19.70 -40.75
N SER A 15 28.36 -19.84 -39.42
CA SER A 15 29.16 -20.72 -38.53
C SER A 15 29.58 -19.92 -37.28
N LEU A 16 29.62 -20.44 -36.06
CA LEU A 16 29.66 -21.80 -35.55
C LEU A 16 29.14 -21.74 -34.09
N ALA A 17 28.44 -22.79 -33.67
CA ALA A 17 27.95 -22.96 -32.31
C ALA A 17 29.11 -23.09 -31.31
N VAL A 18 28.98 -22.42 -30.17
CA VAL A 18 29.56 -22.89 -28.90
C VAL A 18 28.42 -22.97 -27.91
N ALA A 19 28.02 -24.22 -27.64
CA ALA A 19 27.19 -24.57 -26.51
C ALA A 19 28.00 -24.30 -25.24
N ALA A 20 27.66 -23.20 -24.55
CA ALA A 20 27.98 -23.05 -23.14
C ALA A 20 26.73 -23.48 -22.37
N GLU A 21 26.76 -24.69 -21.83
CA GLU A 21 25.82 -25.18 -20.84
C GLU A 21 25.71 -24.16 -19.71
N GLN A 22 24.58 -23.45 -19.65
CA GLN A 22 24.24 -22.72 -18.44
C GLN A 22 23.84 -23.74 -17.38
N PRO A 23 24.49 -23.76 -16.19
CA PRO A 23 24.11 -24.68 -15.15
C PRO A 23 22.67 -24.39 -14.73
N VAL A 24 21.84 -25.43 -14.82
CA VAL A 24 20.48 -25.49 -14.29
C VAL A 24 20.52 -25.02 -12.84
N ARG A 25 20.14 -23.76 -12.61
CA ARG A 25 19.82 -23.29 -11.26
C ARG A 25 18.53 -23.99 -10.87
N HIS A 26 18.66 -25.05 -10.08
CA HIS A 26 17.55 -25.58 -9.32
C HIS A 26 16.90 -24.43 -8.55
N ASP A 27 15.69 -24.09 -8.98
CA ASP A 27 14.83 -23.06 -8.40
C ASP A 27 14.47 -23.53 -6.98
N ARG A 28 15.30 -23.12 -6.01
CA ARG A 28 15.09 -23.38 -4.59
C ARG A 28 13.85 -22.60 -4.17
N GLY A 29 12.72 -23.30 -4.13
CA GLY A 29 11.63 -23.07 -3.20
C GLY A 29 11.25 -21.60 -3.02
N ARG A 30 10.85 -20.92 -4.09
CA ARG A 30 9.92 -19.79 -3.92
C ARG A 30 8.61 -20.38 -3.42
N MET A 31 8.43 -20.37 -2.10
CA MET A 31 7.09 -20.30 -1.54
C MET A 31 6.41 -19.11 -2.21
N GLN A 32 5.54 -19.40 -3.18
CA GLN A 32 4.54 -18.45 -3.64
C GLN A 32 3.84 -17.93 -2.38
N PRO A 33 3.68 -16.61 -2.22
CA PRO A 33 3.00 -16.08 -1.06
C PRO A 33 1.60 -16.69 -1.03
N MET A 34 1.32 -17.36 0.09
CA MET A 34 0.10 -18.09 0.44
C MET A 34 -1.15 -17.18 0.54
N HIS A 35 -1.19 -16.07 -0.20
CA HIS A 35 -2.34 -15.19 -0.39
C HIS A 35 -3.25 -15.63 -1.55
N GLN A 36 -2.86 -16.66 -2.32
CA GLN A 36 -3.71 -17.21 -3.39
C GLN A 36 -4.73 -18.27 -2.91
N ALA A 37 -4.57 -18.84 -1.71
CA ALA A 37 -5.28 -20.07 -1.33
C ALA A 37 -6.67 -19.87 -0.69
N TRP A 38 -7.11 -18.65 -0.33
CA TRP A 38 -8.33 -18.47 0.47
C TRP A 38 -9.31 -17.39 -0.07
N GLY A 39 -9.44 -17.25 -1.39
CA GLY A 39 -10.51 -16.39 -1.94
C GLY A 39 -10.43 -15.95 -3.40
N GLN A 40 -9.44 -16.39 -4.18
CA GLN A 40 -9.44 -16.13 -5.63
C GLN A 40 -10.17 -17.24 -6.37
N GLY A 41 -11.51 -17.19 -6.35
CA GLY A 41 -12.27 -17.80 -7.43
C GLY A 41 -11.69 -17.29 -8.75
N SER A 42 -11.31 -18.22 -9.63
CA SER A 42 -10.63 -17.99 -10.90
C SER A 42 -10.91 -16.61 -11.49
N TYR A 43 -9.99 -15.65 -11.33
CA TYR A 43 -9.96 -14.46 -12.16
C TYR A 43 -9.53 -14.91 -13.56
N ARG A 44 -10.44 -15.55 -14.30
CA ARG A 44 -10.36 -15.63 -15.75
C ARG A 44 -10.04 -14.22 -16.21
N TYR A 45 -8.93 -14.05 -16.92
CA TYR A 45 -8.42 -12.78 -17.43
C TYR A 45 -9.57 -11.94 -18.01
N ARG A 46 -10.19 -11.08 -17.18
CA ARG A 46 -11.20 -10.15 -17.68
C ARG A 46 -10.42 -9.13 -18.47
N LEU A 47 -10.51 -9.23 -19.79
CA LEU A 47 -9.90 -8.28 -20.70
C LEU A 47 -10.41 -6.88 -20.33
N ASN A 48 -9.48 -6.03 -19.92
CA ASN A 48 -9.76 -4.66 -19.55
C ASN A 48 -9.88 -3.83 -20.83
N PRO A 49 -11.00 -3.13 -21.08
CA PRO A 49 -11.22 -2.41 -22.35
C PRO A 49 -10.14 -1.37 -22.65
N PHE A 50 -9.53 -0.77 -21.63
CA PHE A 50 -8.42 0.18 -21.81
C PHE A 50 -7.13 -0.52 -22.27
N ASP A 51 -6.86 -1.72 -21.76
CA ASP A 51 -5.69 -2.50 -22.16
C ASP A 51 -5.87 -3.06 -23.57
N ILE A 52 -7.10 -3.38 -23.96
CA ILE A 52 -7.45 -3.73 -25.34
C ILE A 52 -7.18 -2.53 -26.27
N ALA A 53 -7.69 -1.34 -25.92
CA ALA A 53 -7.48 -0.13 -26.72
C ALA A 53 -6.00 0.19 -26.94
N ARG A 54 -5.16 0.03 -25.91
CA ARG A 54 -3.71 0.26 -26.00
C ARG A 54 -2.95 -0.81 -26.79
N ARG A 55 -3.46 -2.04 -26.87
CA ARG A 55 -2.77 -3.17 -27.50
C ARG A 55 -3.18 -3.42 -28.95
N LEU A 56 -4.40 -3.05 -29.31
CA LEU A 56 -4.97 -3.32 -30.63
C LEU A 56 -5.01 -2.09 -31.55
N VAL A 57 -4.78 -0.88 -31.02
CA VAL A 57 -4.85 0.37 -31.78
C VAL A 57 -3.58 1.18 -31.53
N ASP A 58 -2.97 1.66 -32.61
CA ASP A 58 -1.88 2.65 -32.55
C ASP A 58 -2.46 4.02 -32.17
N LEU A 59 -2.59 4.25 -30.86
CA LEU A 59 -3.11 5.51 -30.33
C LEU A 59 -2.08 6.63 -30.48
N THR A 60 -2.54 7.83 -30.85
CA THR A 60 -1.73 9.06 -30.74
C THR A 60 -1.47 9.41 -29.27
N ASP A 61 -0.50 10.28 -28.98
CA ASP A 61 -0.18 10.64 -27.59
C ASP A 61 -1.35 11.35 -26.89
N GLU A 62 -2.10 12.18 -27.62
CA GLU A 62 -3.35 12.77 -27.13
C GLU A 62 -4.40 11.70 -26.78
N GLN A 63 -4.55 10.68 -27.63
CA GLN A 63 -5.47 9.57 -27.40
C GLN A 63 -5.03 8.69 -26.22
N LYS A 64 -3.73 8.41 -26.07
CA LYS A 64 -3.18 7.71 -24.90
C LYS A 64 -3.48 8.49 -23.62
N GLY A 65 -3.33 9.80 -23.65
CA GLY A 65 -3.70 10.69 -22.53
C GLY A 65 -5.20 10.59 -22.19
N ALA A 66 -6.07 10.64 -23.20
CA ALA A 66 -7.52 10.52 -23.01
C ALA A 66 -7.96 9.16 -22.43
N VAL A 67 -7.41 8.05 -22.96
CA VAL A 67 -7.67 6.69 -22.45
C VAL A 67 -7.22 6.56 -20.99
N SER A 68 -6.08 7.16 -20.65
CA SER A 68 -5.56 7.12 -19.27
C SER A 68 -6.43 7.93 -18.30
N LYS A 69 -6.98 9.07 -18.73
CA LYS A 69 -7.98 9.84 -17.95
C LYS A 69 -9.27 9.04 -17.71
N LEU A 70 -9.81 8.37 -18.74
CA LEU A 70 -11.01 7.53 -18.60
C LEU A 70 -10.77 6.33 -17.68
N GLN A 71 -9.58 5.73 -17.73
CA GLN A 71 -9.20 4.65 -16.84
C GLN A 71 -9.08 5.11 -15.38
N GLN A 72 -8.55 6.31 -15.15
CA GLN A 72 -8.51 6.94 -13.84
C GLN A 72 -9.93 7.21 -13.32
N GLN A 73 -10.78 7.81 -14.16
CA GLN A 73 -12.18 8.10 -13.81
C GLN A 73 -12.96 6.83 -13.45
N ARG A 74 -12.85 5.74 -14.23
CA ARG A 74 -13.50 4.47 -13.89
C ARG A 74 -13.05 3.93 -12.52
N GLN A 75 -11.79 4.11 -12.14
CA GLN A 75 -11.32 3.68 -10.82
C GLN A 75 -11.88 4.55 -9.71
N ASP A 76 -11.92 5.86 -9.91
CA ASP A 76 -12.48 6.79 -8.94
C ASP A 76 -13.98 6.52 -8.74
N ASP A 77 -14.70 6.25 -9.82
CA ASP A 77 -16.12 5.85 -9.77
C ASP A 77 -16.30 4.50 -9.08
N TYR A 78 -15.47 3.49 -9.38
CA TYR A 78 -15.52 2.20 -8.70
C TYR A 78 -15.26 2.34 -7.19
N ARG A 79 -14.30 3.17 -6.78
CA ARG A 79 -14.01 3.42 -5.36
C ARG A 79 -15.16 4.14 -4.67
N LYS A 80 -15.76 5.15 -5.32
CA LYS A 80 -16.97 5.82 -4.83
C LYS A 80 -18.10 4.82 -4.63
N GLN A 81 -18.34 3.95 -5.62
CA GLN A 81 -19.35 2.88 -5.53
C GLN A 81 -19.06 1.89 -4.39
N MET A 82 -17.82 1.44 -4.24
CA MET A 82 -17.45 0.52 -3.15
C MET A 82 -17.59 1.17 -1.77
N ALA A 83 -17.20 2.45 -1.63
CA ALA A 83 -17.37 3.21 -0.40
C ALA A 83 -18.85 3.46 -0.08
N GLU A 84 -19.67 3.74 -1.09
CA GLU A 84 -21.12 3.88 -0.93
C GLU A 84 -21.78 2.54 -0.57
N ALA A 85 -21.43 1.46 -1.26
CA ALA A 85 -21.92 0.12 -0.95
C ALA A 85 -21.52 -0.30 0.48
N GLY A 86 -20.29 -0.02 0.91
CA GLY A 86 -19.84 -0.20 2.29
C GLY A 86 -20.73 0.55 3.27
N ARG A 87 -20.95 1.86 3.07
CA ARG A 87 -21.84 2.68 3.91
C ARG A 87 -23.28 2.15 3.96
N GLN A 88 -23.81 1.67 2.83
CA GLN A 88 -25.15 1.07 2.77
C GLN A 88 -25.21 -0.25 3.57
N LEU A 89 -24.18 -1.10 3.47
CA LEU A 89 -24.07 -2.32 4.25
C LEU A 89 -23.94 -2.02 5.74
N ASP A 90 -23.08 -1.06 6.12
CA ASP A 90 -22.90 -0.66 7.52
C ASP A 90 -24.21 -0.13 8.10
N LYS A 91 -24.94 0.71 7.36
CA LYS A 91 -26.27 1.19 7.78
C LYS A 91 -27.27 0.05 7.94
N LYS A 92 -27.28 -0.91 7.00
CA LYS A 92 -28.16 -2.09 7.05
C LYS A 92 -27.86 -2.95 8.27
N PHE A 93 -26.60 -3.27 8.51
CA PHE A 93 -26.21 -4.13 9.64
C PHE A 93 -26.27 -3.39 10.97
N ALA A 94 -26.04 -2.08 11.01
CA ALA A 94 -26.28 -1.26 12.19
C ALA A 94 -27.73 -1.39 12.70
N LEU A 95 -28.72 -1.33 11.81
CA LEU A 95 -30.12 -1.51 12.17
C LEU A 95 -30.40 -2.91 12.76
N LEU A 96 -29.83 -3.96 12.14
CA LEU A 96 -29.97 -5.33 12.64
C LEU A 96 -29.29 -5.51 14.00
N VAL A 97 -28.13 -4.89 14.22
CA VAL A 97 -27.46 -4.93 15.52
C VAL A 97 -28.32 -4.22 16.57
N VAL A 98 -28.89 -3.05 16.26
CA VAL A 98 -29.81 -2.32 17.16
C VAL A 98 -30.98 -3.19 17.63
N GLU A 99 -31.54 -4.02 16.74
CA GLU A 99 -32.62 -4.97 17.11
C GLU A 99 -32.15 -6.05 18.10
N ILE A 100 -30.85 -6.39 18.09
CA ILE A 100 -30.25 -7.42 18.94
C ILE A 100 -29.80 -6.86 20.30
N VAL A 101 -29.25 -5.65 20.38
CA VAL A 101 -28.65 -5.12 21.63
C VAL A 101 -29.67 -4.75 22.71
N GLY A 102 -30.96 -4.81 22.39
CA GLY A 102 -32.06 -4.47 23.29
C GLY A 102 -32.31 -2.96 23.43
N ALA A 103 -33.52 -2.59 23.85
CA ALA A 103 -33.96 -1.18 23.92
C ALA A 103 -33.10 -0.32 24.85
N GLU A 104 -32.53 -0.91 25.90
CA GLU A 104 -31.69 -0.23 26.90
C GLU A 104 -30.37 0.29 26.31
N ASN A 105 -29.78 -0.41 25.34
CA ASN A 105 -28.47 -0.07 24.76
C ASN A 105 -28.58 0.61 23.39
N LYS A 106 -29.77 0.59 22.77
CA LYS A 106 -30.04 1.17 21.44
C LYS A 106 -29.55 2.62 21.33
N GLY A 107 -29.93 3.48 22.28
CA GLY A 107 -29.55 4.89 22.23
C GLY A 107 -28.05 5.14 22.37
N VAL A 108 -27.33 4.30 23.11
CA VAL A 108 -25.86 4.39 23.21
C VAL A 108 -25.20 3.94 21.92
N TYR A 109 -25.67 2.82 21.35
CA TYR A 109 -25.14 2.28 20.10
C TYR A 109 -25.33 3.22 18.90
N GLU A 110 -26.50 3.84 18.77
CA GLU A 110 -26.76 4.85 17.72
C GLU A 110 -25.81 6.05 17.83
N LYS A 111 -25.52 6.52 19.06
CA LYS A 111 -24.56 7.61 19.29
C LYS A 111 -23.12 7.20 18.96
N VAL A 112 -22.73 5.95 19.26
CA VAL A 112 -21.40 5.41 18.87
C VAL A 112 -21.26 5.40 17.34
N LEU A 113 -22.27 4.91 16.62
CA LEU A 113 -22.25 4.90 15.16
C LEU A 113 -22.19 6.31 14.56
N ALA A 114 -22.91 7.27 15.14
CA ALA A 114 -22.83 8.65 14.71
C ALA A 114 -21.42 9.24 14.91
N ALA A 115 -20.77 8.99 16.05
CA ALA A 115 -19.41 9.44 16.31
C ALA A 115 -18.37 8.83 15.34
N ILE A 116 -18.53 7.55 14.98
CA ILE A 116 -17.68 6.88 13.99
C ILE A 116 -17.92 7.47 12.59
N ALA A 117 -19.19 7.67 12.20
CA ALA A 117 -19.53 8.24 10.91
C ALA A 117 -18.99 9.67 10.72
N GLU A 118 -19.02 10.50 11.78
CA GLU A 118 -18.42 11.83 11.78
C GLU A 118 -16.90 11.79 11.58
N ARG A 119 -16.19 10.88 12.28
CA ARG A 119 -14.75 10.65 12.09
C ARG A 119 -14.44 10.29 10.64
N ASP A 120 -15.16 9.32 10.10
CA ASP A 120 -14.91 8.80 8.76
C ASP A 120 -15.19 9.87 7.68
N ALA A 121 -16.23 10.70 7.88
CA ALA A 121 -16.52 11.84 7.02
C ALA A 121 -15.40 12.90 7.07
N ALA A 122 -14.86 13.19 8.26
CA ALA A 122 -13.74 14.13 8.42
C ALA A 122 -12.45 13.61 7.77
N ILE A 123 -12.14 12.32 7.93
CA ILE A 123 -10.99 11.66 7.29
C ILE A 123 -11.12 11.70 5.75
N GLU A 124 -12.29 11.35 5.20
CA GLU A 124 -12.48 11.37 3.75
C GLU A 124 -12.44 12.80 3.20
N ALA A 125 -12.97 13.80 3.92
CA ALA A 125 -12.85 15.21 3.53
C ALA A 125 -11.37 15.66 3.50
N ALA A 126 -10.59 15.33 4.52
CA ALA A 126 -9.16 15.61 4.56
C ALA A 126 -8.41 14.93 3.41
N ARG A 127 -8.79 13.68 3.09
CA ARG A 127 -8.21 12.92 1.98
C ARG A 127 -8.50 13.57 0.63
N VAL A 128 -9.75 13.95 0.37
CA VAL A 128 -10.16 14.61 -0.89
C VAL A 128 -9.39 15.93 -1.08
N GLU A 129 -9.27 16.73 -0.03
CA GLU A 129 -8.52 17.98 -0.05
C GLU A 129 -7.04 17.74 -0.37
N ALA A 130 -6.41 16.78 0.31
CA ALA A 130 -4.99 16.46 0.10
C ALA A 130 -4.73 15.91 -1.30
N LEU A 131 -5.58 15.01 -1.81
CA LEU A 131 -5.46 14.50 -3.17
C LEU A 131 -5.58 15.63 -4.21
N ALA A 132 -6.55 16.54 -4.04
CA ALA A 132 -6.71 17.69 -4.92
C ALA A 132 -5.48 18.62 -4.89
N ALA A 133 -4.86 18.80 -3.73
CA ALA A 133 -3.64 19.60 -3.59
C ALA A 133 -2.41 18.90 -4.22
N LEU A 134 -2.22 17.60 -3.97
CA LEU A 134 -1.13 16.82 -4.55
C LEU A 134 -1.23 16.72 -6.08
N GLN A 135 -2.45 16.62 -6.62
CA GLN A 135 -2.69 16.61 -8.07
C GLN A 135 -2.11 17.85 -8.75
N LYS A 136 -2.13 19.02 -8.09
CA LYS A 136 -1.60 20.28 -8.63
C LYS A 136 -0.07 20.31 -8.67
N LEU A 137 0.59 19.52 -7.81
CA LEU A 137 2.05 19.43 -7.76
C LEU A 137 2.62 18.37 -8.70
N ARG A 138 1.78 17.46 -9.21
CA ARG A 138 2.23 16.35 -10.04
C ARG A 138 2.57 16.84 -11.44
N GLU A 139 3.83 16.70 -11.81
CA GLU A 139 4.27 16.86 -13.20
C GLU A 139 3.77 15.68 -14.06
N PRO A 140 3.44 15.91 -15.36
CA PRO A 140 3.14 14.83 -16.29
C PRO A 140 4.36 13.89 -16.40
N ARG A 141 4.15 12.57 -16.33
CA ARG A 141 5.25 11.60 -16.50
C ARG A 141 5.17 10.88 -17.84
N ASP A 142 6.33 10.66 -18.46
CA ASP A 142 6.45 9.90 -19.71
C ASP A 142 5.98 8.42 -19.56
N ASP A 143 6.00 7.88 -18.34
CA ASP A 143 5.54 6.52 -18.00
C ASP A 143 4.11 6.46 -17.43
N ASP A 144 3.31 7.52 -17.60
CA ASP A 144 1.90 7.58 -17.18
C ASP A 144 0.97 6.56 -17.89
N ALA A 145 1.52 5.70 -18.75
CA ALA A 145 0.85 4.50 -19.27
C ALA A 145 0.38 3.52 -18.18
N GLN A 146 0.84 3.66 -16.92
CA GLN A 146 0.36 2.91 -15.76
C GLN A 146 -0.40 3.80 -14.76
N PRO A 147 -1.66 4.21 -15.04
CA PRO A 147 -2.47 5.03 -14.15
C PRO A 147 -2.72 4.36 -12.79
N TYR A 148 -2.57 3.04 -12.71
CA TYR A 148 -2.79 2.23 -11.51
C TYR A 148 -1.81 2.51 -10.36
N ARG A 149 -0.61 3.01 -10.63
CA ARG A 149 0.46 2.90 -9.63
C ARG A 149 0.40 3.97 -8.54
N TYR A 150 -0.08 5.18 -8.84
CA TYR A 150 0.08 6.33 -7.94
C TYR A 150 -1.05 7.38 -7.93
N GLY A 151 -2.08 7.27 -8.78
CA GLY A 151 -2.99 8.40 -9.08
C GLY A 151 -4.01 8.79 -8.00
N SER A 152 -4.16 8.02 -6.92
CA SER A 152 -5.27 8.24 -5.99
C SER A 152 -4.96 7.71 -4.58
N PHE A 153 -3.68 7.78 -4.23
CA PHE A 153 -3.13 7.40 -2.93
C PHE A 153 -2.35 8.58 -2.37
N ILE A 154 -2.62 8.95 -1.11
CA ILE A 154 -1.81 9.91 -0.38
C ILE A 154 -0.56 9.17 0.08
N PRO A 155 0.66 9.66 -0.26
CA PRO A 155 1.90 9.04 0.20
C PRO A 155 1.89 8.89 1.72
N ARG A 156 2.03 7.65 2.21
CA ARG A 156 2.06 7.37 3.66
C ARG A 156 3.42 7.64 4.30
N ARG A 157 4.44 7.79 3.47
CA ARG A 157 5.83 7.91 3.87
C ARG A 157 6.49 9.04 3.10
N LYS A 158 7.44 9.73 3.74
CA LYS A 158 8.17 10.83 3.10
C LYS A 158 8.91 10.38 1.84
N GLN A 159 9.51 9.19 1.87
CA GLN A 159 10.14 8.58 0.69
C GLN A 159 9.16 8.25 -0.45
N ASP A 160 7.88 8.03 -0.15
CA ASP A 160 6.88 7.71 -1.18
C ASP A 160 6.56 8.96 -2.01
N ILE A 161 6.58 10.16 -1.42
CA ILE A 161 6.40 11.43 -2.14
C ILE A 161 7.36 11.53 -3.33
N ILE A 162 8.64 11.24 -3.11
CA ILE A 162 9.68 11.30 -4.14
C ILE A 162 9.37 10.29 -5.27
N ARG A 163 8.88 9.11 -4.92
CA ARG A 163 8.59 8.04 -5.87
C ARG A 163 7.32 8.29 -6.68
N THR A 164 6.33 8.93 -6.07
CA THR A 164 4.99 9.09 -6.65
C THR A 164 4.80 10.42 -7.36
N LEU A 165 5.41 11.51 -6.87
CA LEU A 165 5.11 12.87 -7.31
C LEU A 165 6.26 13.57 -8.03
N ILE A 166 7.51 13.16 -7.81
CA ILE A 166 8.68 13.83 -8.39
C ILE A 166 9.14 13.09 -9.65
N GLN A 167 9.23 13.77 -10.79
CA GLN A 167 9.81 13.18 -11.99
C GLN A 167 11.33 13.06 -11.84
N LEU A 168 11.86 11.84 -11.89
CA LEU A 168 13.27 11.55 -11.65
C LEU A 168 13.98 11.26 -12.98
N SER A 169 15.21 11.75 -13.15
CA SER A 169 16.10 11.29 -14.22
C SER A 169 16.52 9.83 -14.00
N ASP A 170 17.04 9.16 -15.03
CA ASP A 170 17.47 7.75 -14.89
C ASP A 170 18.65 7.58 -13.93
N GLU A 171 19.55 8.57 -13.87
CA GLU A 171 20.62 8.64 -12.88
C GLU A 171 20.06 8.78 -11.46
N GLN A 172 19.08 9.67 -11.27
CA GLN A 172 18.41 9.85 -9.97
C GLN A 172 17.65 8.59 -9.54
N LYS A 173 16.94 7.92 -10.47
CA LYS A 173 16.27 6.64 -10.20
C LYS A 173 17.27 5.61 -9.69
N THR A 174 18.40 5.46 -10.37
CA THR A 174 19.46 4.52 -9.99
C THR A 174 20.03 4.84 -8.60
N LYS A 175 20.31 6.11 -8.33
CA LYS A 175 20.81 6.57 -7.02
C LYS A 175 19.81 6.33 -5.90
N ILE A 176 18.54 6.69 -6.11
CA ILE A 176 17.45 6.48 -5.14
C ILE A 176 17.22 4.99 -4.87
N ASP A 177 17.27 4.14 -5.90
CA ASP A 177 17.16 2.70 -5.71
C ASP A 177 18.35 2.11 -4.94
N GLY A 178 19.55 2.67 -5.09
CA GLY A 178 20.71 2.37 -4.24
C GLY A 178 20.44 2.71 -2.77
N ILE A 179 20.06 3.95 -2.48
CA ILE A 179 19.71 4.42 -1.12
C ILE A 179 18.67 3.52 -0.46
N ARG A 180 17.67 3.05 -1.22
CA ARG A 180 16.64 2.13 -0.72
C ARG A 180 17.19 0.75 -0.37
N ARG A 181 18.11 0.21 -1.18
CA ARG A 181 18.75 -1.08 -0.86
C ARG A 181 19.58 -0.97 0.41
N ASP A 182 20.29 0.13 0.57
CA ASP A 182 21.11 0.39 1.75
C ASP A 182 20.24 0.57 2.99
N SER A 183 19.10 1.27 2.89
CA SER A 183 18.18 1.41 4.01
C SER A 183 17.54 0.10 4.47
N TYR A 184 17.30 -0.86 3.57
CA TYR A 184 16.89 -2.21 3.98
C TYR A 184 17.98 -2.94 4.76
N THR A 185 19.25 -2.71 4.43
CA THR A 185 20.39 -3.29 5.15
C THR A 185 20.50 -2.66 6.53
N LEU A 186 20.48 -1.33 6.62
CA LEU A 186 20.47 -0.59 7.90
C LEU A 186 19.28 -1.00 8.77
N LEU A 187 18.09 -1.18 8.18
CA LEU A 187 16.92 -1.62 8.94
C LEU A 187 17.09 -3.03 9.47
N ARG A 188 17.67 -3.93 8.68
CA ARG A 188 17.95 -5.29 9.15
C ARG A 188 18.94 -5.28 10.31
N GLU A 189 19.98 -4.47 10.24
CA GLU A 189 20.99 -4.32 11.29
C GLU A 189 20.38 -3.74 12.56
N ALA A 190 19.69 -2.59 12.46
CA ALA A 190 19.02 -1.98 13.60
C ALA A 190 18.02 -2.94 14.26
N MET A 191 17.25 -3.69 13.47
CA MET A 191 16.28 -4.66 13.98
C MET A 191 16.93 -5.90 14.60
N ARG A 192 18.16 -6.25 14.22
CA ARG A 192 18.91 -7.37 14.80
C ARG A 192 19.28 -7.09 16.26
N ASP A 193 19.58 -5.83 16.56
CA ASP A 193 20.07 -5.41 17.86
C ASP A 193 18.94 -5.10 18.86
N ILE A 194 17.68 -5.13 18.41
CA ILE A 194 16.52 -4.96 19.29
C ILE A 194 16.33 -6.23 20.13
N PRO A 195 16.39 -6.15 21.47
CA PRO A 195 16.25 -7.31 22.33
C PRO A 195 14.84 -7.89 22.22
N ARG A 196 14.75 -9.18 21.89
CA ARG A 196 13.46 -9.89 21.83
C ARG A 196 12.96 -10.13 23.25
N PRO A 197 11.64 -10.08 23.48
CA PRO A 197 11.10 -10.40 24.79
C PRO A 197 11.30 -11.88 25.09
N ASP A 198 11.83 -12.18 26.28
CA ASP A 198 12.02 -13.55 26.77
C ASP A 198 10.67 -14.27 26.96
N ASP A 199 9.64 -13.53 27.35
CA ASP A 199 8.26 -14.01 27.41
C ASP A 199 7.32 -13.17 26.54
N TRP A 200 6.85 -13.79 25.45
CA TRP A 200 5.85 -13.20 24.55
C TRP A 200 4.45 -13.13 25.16
N ARG A 201 4.20 -13.68 26.35
CA ARG A 201 2.91 -13.55 27.05
C ARG A 201 2.86 -12.25 27.85
N ASN A 202 3.99 -11.78 28.37
CA ASN A 202 4.12 -10.49 29.04
C ASN A 202 3.76 -9.33 28.08
N GLU A 203 2.76 -8.54 28.46
CA GLU A 203 2.25 -7.45 27.64
C GLU A 203 3.20 -6.27 27.56
N GLU A 204 3.83 -5.92 28.67
CA GLU A 204 4.78 -4.81 28.75
C GLU A 204 6.04 -5.11 27.93
N ALA A 205 6.59 -6.32 28.04
CA ALA A 205 7.76 -6.73 27.26
C ALA A 205 7.50 -6.69 25.74
N ARG A 206 6.31 -7.13 25.30
CA ARG A 206 5.90 -7.01 23.89
C ARG A 206 5.72 -5.57 23.44
N ARG A 207 5.15 -4.72 24.30
CA ARG A 207 4.93 -3.31 24.01
C ARG A 207 6.27 -2.62 23.80
N GLN A 208 7.21 -2.80 24.72
CA GLN A 208 8.57 -2.26 24.63
C GLN A 208 9.30 -2.72 23.37
N TYR A 209 9.23 -4.01 23.04
CA TYR A 209 9.77 -4.54 21.79
C TYR A 209 9.13 -3.90 20.55
N SER A 210 7.80 -3.74 20.54
CA SER A 210 7.07 -3.15 19.41
C SER A 210 7.39 -1.67 19.24
N GLU A 211 7.53 -0.93 20.34
CA GLU A 211 7.94 0.47 20.35
C GLU A 211 9.39 0.64 19.87
N ALA A 212 10.31 -0.25 20.28
CA ALA A 212 11.69 -0.25 19.79
C ALA A 212 11.75 -0.49 18.27
N ILE A 213 10.97 -1.46 17.76
CA ILE A 213 10.85 -1.70 16.31
C ILE A 213 10.30 -0.46 15.59
N ARG A 214 9.24 0.15 16.14
CA ARG A 214 8.63 1.33 15.56
C ARG A 214 9.65 2.45 15.44
N LYS A 215 10.39 2.73 16.52
CA LYS A 215 11.42 3.77 16.55
C LYS A 215 12.55 3.50 15.54
N ALA A 216 13.08 2.27 15.50
CA ALA A 216 14.13 1.92 14.54
C ALA A 216 13.67 2.11 13.08
N ARG A 217 12.40 1.81 12.78
CA ARG A 217 11.81 2.08 11.46
C ARG A 217 11.68 3.57 11.18
N GLU A 218 11.18 4.35 12.13
CA GLU A 218 11.01 5.81 11.99
C GLU A 218 12.34 6.53 11.78
N ASP A 219 13.37 6.16 12.54
CA ASP A 219 14.71 6.74 12.43
C ASP A 219 15.28 6.48 11.02
N ILE A 220 15.26 5.23 10.56
CA ILE A 220 15.80 4.85 9.26
C ILE A 220 14.97 5.43 8.12
N GLU A 221 13.65 5.47 8.26
CA GLU A 221 12.77 6.10 7.26
C GLU A 221 13.09 7.59 7.11
N THR A 222 13.33 8.29 8.22
CA THR A 222 13.70 9.71 8.22
C THR A 222 15.05 9.93 7.54
N THR A 223 16.07 9.16 7.90
CA THR A 223 17.41 9.24 7.26
C THR A 223 17.34 8.90 5.77
N THR A 224 16.57 7.88 5.40
CA THR A 224 16.40 7.46 4.00
C THR A 224 15.71 8.55 3.19
N ALA A 225 14.63 9.14 3.73
CA ALA A 225 13.91 10.22 3.07
C ALA A 225 14.81 11.45 2.85
N GLN A 226 15.63 11.80 3.84
CA GLN A 226 16.60 12.89 3.71
C GLN A 226 17.64 12.60 2.61
N ALA A 227 18.26 11.42 2.64
CA ALA A 227 19.25 11.04 1.62
C ALA A 227 18.65 11.02 0.20
N MET A 228 17.38 10.62 0.06
CA MET A 228 16.66 10.69 -1.20
C MET A 228 16.38 12.14 -1.61
N ALA A 229 15.99 13.02 -0.69
CA ALA A 229 15.76 14.43 -0.95
C ALA A 229 17.06 15.14 -1.38
N ASP A 230 18.21 14.76 -0.83
CA ASP A 230 19.52 15.31 -1.20
C ASP A 230 19.94 14.94 -2.64
N ALA A 231 19.36 13.88 -3.22
CA ALA A 231 19.56 13.49 -4.61
C ALA A 231 18.70 14.28 -5.62
N LEU A 232 17.79 15.14 -5.13
CA LEU A 232 16.91 15.95 -5.96
C LEU A 232 17.56 17.28 -6.35
N THR A 233 17.13 17.85 -7.47
CA THR A 233 17.44 19.22 -7.86
C THR A 233 16.69 20.22 -6.99
N ASP A 234 17.12 21.49 -6.95
CA ASP A 234 16.46 22.52 -6.13
C ASP A 234 14.98 22.71 -6.49
N THR A 235 14.63 22.60 -7.78
CA THR A 235 13.23 22.66 -8.23
C THR A 235 12.43 21.47 -7.71
N GLN A 236 12.97 20.26 -7.81
CA GLN A 236 12.33 19.04 -7.30
C GLN A 236 12.20 19.06 -5.77
N LYS A 237 13.18 19.62 -5.05
CA LYS A 237 13.13 19.80 -3.59
C LYS A 237 11.96 20.68 -3.17
N LYS A 238 11.71 21.79 -3.87
CA LYS A 238 10.54 22.66 -3.60
C LYS A 238 9.22 21.90 -3.76
N THR A 239 9.08 21.10 -4.81
CA THR A 239 7.89 20.24 -5.00
C THR A 239 7.76 19.20 -3.89
N TYR A 240 8.88 18.60 -3.47
CA TYR A 240 8.93 17.65 -2.37
C TYR A 240 8.48 18.27 -1.04
N GLU A 241 9.00 19.46 -0.68
CA GLU A 241 8.64 20.19 0.54
C GLU A 241 7.16 20.61 0.54
N ALA A 242 6.65 21.09 -0.60
CA ALA A 242 5.24 21.42 -0.76
C ALA A 242 4.35 20.18 -0.58
N ALA A 243 4.72 19.06 -1.20
CA ALA A 243 4.00 17.80 -1.05
C ALA A 243 4.07 17.26 0.39
N GLN A 244 5.22 17.37 1.06
CA GLN A 244 5.37 16.99 2.47
C GLN A 244 4.44 17.82 3.36
N THR A 245 4.37 19.13 3.15
CA THR A 245 3.47 20.01 3.91
C THR A 245 2.00 19.58 3.76
N ILE A 246 1.58 19.17 2.56
CA ILE A 246 0.22 18.66 2.31
C ILE A 246 -0.03 17.35 3.05
N VAL A 247 0.92 16.42 3.00
CA VAL A 247 0.81 15.12 3.69
C VAL A 247 0.78 15.32 5.21
N ASP A 248 1.65 16.16 5.75
CA ASP A 248 1.70 16.47 7.18
C ASP A 248 0.38 17.12 7.65
N ALA A 249 -0.20 18.03 6.84
CA ALA A 249 -1.50 18.64 7.12
C ALA A 249 -2.66 17.63 7.06
N HIS A 250 -2.63 16.70 6.10
CA HIS A 250 -3.59 15.59 6.02
C HIS A 250 -3.52 14.71 7.26
N ASP A 251 -2.32 14.24 7.62
CA ASP A 251 -2.13 13.31 8.74
C ASP A 251 -2.53 13.95 10.06
N LYS A 252 -2.29 15.26 10.22
CA LYS A 252 -2.81 16.04 11.34
C LYS A 252 -4.34 16.02 11.39
N LYS A 253 -5.03 16.30 10.27
CA LYS A 253 -6.50 16.26 10.21
C LYS A 253 -7.08 14.89 10.53
N VAL A 254 -6.44 13.82 10.04
CA VAL A 254 -6.83 12.44 10.36
C VAL A 254 -6.70 12.19 11.86
N LYS A 255 -5.55 12.53 12.45
CA LYS A 255 -5.30 12.36 13.88
C LYS A 255 -6.28 13.17 14.73
N ASP A 256 -6.56 14.42 14.36
CA ASP A 256 -7.50 15.28 15.08
C ASP A 256 -8.93 14.69 15.03
N ALA A 257 -9.34 14.13 13.89
CA ALA A 257 -10.61 13.44 13.74
C ALA A 257 -10.69 12.15 14.59
N GLU A 258 -9.62 11.35 14.62
CA GLU A 258 -9.52 10.16 15.47
C GLU A 258 -9.61 10.53 16.96
N VAL A 259 -8.84 11.52 17.42
CA VAL A 259 -8.87 12.00 18.82
C VAL A 259 -10.25 12.52 19.20
N ALA A 260 -10.91 13.28 18.31
CA ALA A 260 -12.27 13.76 18.56
C ALA A 260 -13.28 12.60 18.68
N CYS A 261 -13.14 11.56 17.86
CA CYS A 261 -13.96 10.35 17.94
C CYS A 261 -13.72 9.60 19.25
N ASP A 262 -12.46 9.33 19.59
CA ASP A 262 -12.05 8.61 20.80
C ASP A 262 -12.56 9.30 22.06
N LYS A 263 -12.50 10.64 22.10
CA LYS A 263 -13.08 11.43 23.20
C LYS A 263 -14.58 11.21 23.32
N LYS A 264 -15.34 11.31 22.22
CA LYS A 264 -16.79 11.06 22.21
C LYS A 264 -17.12 9.62 22.63
N LEU A 265 -16.38 8.64 22.12
CA LEU A 265 -16.59 7.23 22.47
C LEU A 265 -16.28 6.95 23.94
N THR A 266 -15.23 7.58 24.49
CA THR A 266 -14.91 7.49 25.92
C THR A 266 -16.01 8.10 26.79
N GLU A 267 -16.56 9.25 26.40
CA GLU A 267 -17.69 9.90 27.09
C GLU A 267 -18.97 9.05 27.03
N LEU A 268 -19.24 8.38 25.92
CA LEU A 268 -20.43 7.56 25.71
C LEU A 268 -20.37 6.19 26.41
N LEU A 269 -19.21 5.56 26.42
CA LEU A 269 -19.05 4.15 26.85
C LEU A 269 -18.36 4.01 28.21
N GLY A 270 -17.65 5.05 28.65
CA GLY A 270 -16.70 4.96 29.74
C GLY A 270 -15.36 4.37 29.29
N LYS A 271 -14.29 4.74 30.01
CA LYS A 271 -12.90 4.39 29.67
C LYS A 271 -12.67 2.89 29.53
N GLU A 272 -13.20 2.08 30.45
CA GLU A 272 -12.97 0.62 30.44
C GLU A 272 -13.57 -0.07 29.21
N LYS A 273 -14.80 0.29 28.82
CA LYS A 273 -15.46 -0.28 27.64
C LYS A 273 -14.81 0.20 26.34
N PHE A 274 -14.39 1.47 26.29
CA PHE A 274 -13.65 2.00 25.15
C PHE A 274 -12.29 1.31 24.97
N GLU A 275 -11.54 1.11 26.06
CA GLU A 275 -10.29 0.34 26.02
C GLU A 275 -10.53 -1.12 25.58
N ALA A 276 -11.62 -1.75 26.01
CA ALA A 276 -11.95 -3.11 25.57
C ALA A 276 -12.25 -3.19 24.05
N LEU A 277 -12.86 -2.15 23.46
CA LEU A 277 -13.15 -2.07 22.02
C LEU A 277 -11.90 -1.81 21.17
N THR A 278 -10.97 -1.02 21.70
CA THR A 278 -9.75 -0.60 20.98
C THR A 278 -8.58 -1.54 21.18
N ARG A 279 -8.63 -2.42 22.19
CA ARG A 279 -7.64 -3.50 22.34
C ARG A 279 -7.68 -4.41 21.11
N PRO A 280 -6.54 -4.76 20.52
CA PRO A 280 -6.49 -5.73 19.43
C PRO A 280 -7.13 -7.05 19.91
N GLN A 281 -8.29 -7.40 19.38
CA GLN A 281 -8.90 -8.68 19.68
C GLN A 281 -7.97 -9.76 19.16
N ARG A 282 -7.35 -10.50 20.07
CA ARG A 282 -6.62 -11.69 19.68
C ARG A 282 -7.65 -12.65 19.08
N PRO A 283 -7.43 -13.20 17.88
CA PRO A 283 -8.13 -14.43 17.55
C PRO A 283 -7.79 -15.40 18.67
N THR A 284 -8.80 -15.82 19.43
CA THR A 284 -8.68 -16.98 20.30
C THR A 284 -8.23 -18.10 19.37
N ARG A 285 -6.92 -18.39 19.37
CA ARG A 285 -6.44 -19.57 18.68
C ARG A 285 -7.25 -20.71 19.30
N PRO A 286 -7.99 -21.50 18.49
CA PRO A 286 -8.60 -22.70 19.04
C PRO A 286 -7.47 -23.45 19.73
N ASP A 287 -7.72 -23.84 20.98
CA ASP A 287 -6.75 -24.49 21.83
C ASP A 287 -6.23 -25.70 21.06
N ARG A 288 -5.06 -25.55 20.43
CA ARG A 288 -4.37 -26.67 19.83
C ARG A 288 -3.86 -27.38 21.05
N GLY A 289 -4.62 -28.39 21.49
CA GLY A 289 -4.28 -29.23 22.62
C GLY A 289 -2.80 -29.63 22.63
N PRO A 290 -2.28 -30.10 23.76
CA PRO A 290 -0.85 -30.28 23.98
C PRO A 290 -0.20 -30.91 22.75
N ARG A 291 0.78 -30.20 22.17
CA ARG A 291 1.55 -30.68 21.03
C ARG A 291 2.04 -32.08 21.40
N PRO A 292 1.67 -33.14 20.65
CA PRO A 292 2.15 -34.47 20.97
C PRO A 292 3.67 -34.41 21.05
N ALA A 293 4.24 -34.97 22.11
CA ALA A 293 5.68 -35.01 22.29
C ALA A 293 6.30 -35.60 21.01
N PRO A 294 7.40 -35.02 20.50
CA PRO A 294 8.06 -35.57 19.33
C PRO A 294 8.37 -37.03 19.60
N GLU A 295 7.76 -37.93 18.83
CA GLU A 295 8.05 -39.35 18.89
C GLU A 295 9.56 -39.49 18.71
N LYS A 296 10.22 -40.04 19.73
CA LYS A 296 11.61 -40.46 19.62
C LYS A 296 11.63 -41.49 18.50
N LYS A 297 12.08 -41.10 17.32
CA LYS A 297 12.42 -42.05 16.28
C LYS A 297 13.45 -42.99 16.90
N ALA A 298 13.04 -44.24 17.12
CA ALA A 298 13.95 -45.31 17.42
C ALA A 298 14.98 -45.32 16.29
N THR A 299 16.20 -44.94 16.62
CA THR A 299 17.37 -45.22 15.80
C THR A 299 17.66 -46.68 16.06
N GLU A 300 17.01 -47.55 15.28
CA GLU A 300 17.50 -48.91 15.10
C GLU A 300 18.53 -48.90 13.98
N PHE A 301 19.61 -49.61 14.26
CA PHE A 301 20.85 -49.75 13.50
C PHE A 301 20.64 -50.37 12.12
#